data_AF-A0A822D6F6-F1
#
_entry.id   AF-A0A822D6F6-F1
#
_cell.length_a   1.000
_cell.length_b   1.000
_cell.length_c   1.000
_cell.angle_alpha   90.00
_cell.angle_beta   90.00
_cell.angle_gamma   90.00
#
_symmetry.space_group_name_H-M   'P 1'
#
loop_
_entity.id
_entity.type
_entity.pdbx_description
1 polymer ?
#
loop_
_entity_poly.entity_id
_entity_poly.type
_entity_poly.pdbx_seq_one_letter_code
_entity_poly.pdbx_strand_id
1 'polypeptide(L)'
;MLGVFTIVITVHQQKMAREQRLEDLNESRYQRQREESRQGELATSQYQDELLVAYIKDMAKYLEKGNGSLTSNNVMATVARVKTLNIFRQLDPQRNVRIIRFLYEAGQLTKTQERPSLDISTAELRDIDFRDSAINKKKLNNITLTDIFLSNASFIEIEMEM
;
A
#
# COMPACT_ATOMS: atom_id res chain seq x y z
N MET A 1 21.54 -62.27 30.07
CA MET A 1 20.23 -61.75 29.61
C MET A 1 20.03 -60.27 29.93
N LEU A 2 20.38 -59.77 31.13
CA LEU A 2 20.22 -58.36 31.52
C LEU A 2 20.99 -57.35 30.63
N GLY A 3 22.24 -57.61 30.26
CA GLY A 3 23.06 -56.66 29.50
C GLY A 3 22.54 -56.35 28.08
N VAL A 4 21.96 -57.33 27.39
CA VAL A 4 21.42 -57.15 26.02
C VAL A 4 20.15 -56.30 26.05
N PHE A 5 19.30 -56.50 27.06
CA PHE A 5 18.05 -55.76 27.23
C PHE A 5 18.31 -54.27 27.50
N THR A 6 19.29 -53.94 28.35
CA THR A 6 19.69 -52.56 28.61
C THR A 6 20.19 -51.84 27.35
N ILE A 7 21.02 -52.51 26.55
CA ILE A 7 21.56 -51.93 25.29
C ILE A 7 20.42 -51.59 24.32
N VAL A 8 19.45 -52.49 24.14
CA VAL A 8 18.31 -52.27 23.22
C VAL A 8 17.46 -51.08 23.69
N ILE A 9 17.18 -50.98 24.99
CA ILE A 9 16.42 -49.85 25.56
C ILE A 9 17.18 -48.54 25.35
N THR A 10 18.48 -48.50 25.62
CA THR A 10 19.29 -47.29 25.45
C THR A 10 19.34 -46.83 24.00
N VAL A 11 19.50 -47.76 23.04
CA VAL A 11 19.48 -47.43 21.61
C VAL A 11 18.10 -46.92 21.17
N HIS A 12 17.03 -47.53 21.67
CA HIS A 12 15.66 -47.08 21.39
C HIS A 12 15.38 -45.69 21.95
N GLN A 13 15.79 -45.43 23.20
CA GLN A 13 15.68 -44.10 23.83
C GLN A 13 16.49 -43.03 23.08
N GLN A 14 17.70 -43.36 22.62
CA GLN A 14 18.50 -42.44 21.80
C GLN A 14 17.83 -42.11 20.47
N LYS A 15 17.14 -43.08 19.84
CA LYS A 15 16.42 -42.86 18.59
C LYS A 15 15.24 -41.91 18.78
N MET A 16 14.39 -42.17 19.78
CA MET A 16 13.24 -41.31 20.13
C MET A 16 13.70 -39.88 20.48
N ALA A 17 14.77 -39.75 21.28
CA ALA A 17 15.30 -38.44 21.64
C ALA A 17 15.89 -37.67 20.43
N ARG A 18 16.42 -38.37 19.42
CA ARG A 18 16.86 -37.73 18.17
C ARG A 18 15.69 -37.27 17.32
N GLU A 19 14.64 -38.09 17.22
CA GLU A 19 13.43 -37.75 16.46
C GLU A 19 12.74 -36.52 17.08
N GLN A 20 12.56 -36.50 18.41
CA GLN A 20 12.02 -35.33 19.10
C GLN A 20 12.86 -34.07 18.88
N ARG A 21 14.20 -34.16 18.96
CA ARG A 21 15.07 -33.00 18.68
C ARG A 21 14.93 -32.50 17.24
N LEU A 22 14.75 -33.39 16.28
CA LEU A 22 14.55 -33.01 14.88
C LEU A 22 13.20 -32.33 14.69
N GLU A 23 12.15 -32.80 15.35
CA GLU A 23 10.84 -32.16 15.37
C GLU A 23 10.92 -30.76 15.99
N ASP A 24 11.50 -30.62 17.18
CA ASP A 24 11.70 -29.33 17.85
C ASP A 24 12.52 -28.34 16.98
N LEU A 25 13.55 -28.84 16.29
CA LEU A 25 14.37 -28.03 15.37
C LEU A 25 13.56 -27.60 14.14
N ASN A 26 12.71 -28.46 13.60
CA ASN A 26 11.86 -28.11 12.45
C ASN A 26 10.78 -27.11 12.86
N GLU A 27 10.14 -27.32 14.01
CA GLU A 27 9.12 -26.42 14.53
C GLU A 27 9.70 -25.03 14.83
N SER A 28 10.85 -24.97 15.49
CA SER A 28 11.53 -23.70 15.74
C SER A 28 11.98 -22.98 14.46
N ARG A 29 12.41 -23.71 13.42
CA ARG A 29 12.72 -23.14 12.10
C ARG A 29 11.48 -22.56 11.44
N TYR A 30 10.38 -23.30 11.44
CA TYR A 30 9.11 -22.85 10.87
C TYR A 30 8.60 -21.59 11.58
N GLN A 31 8.67 -21.56 12.90
CA GLN A 31 8.30 -20.39 13.70
C GLN A 31 9.17 -19.16 13.38
N ARG A 32 10.50 -19.33 13.26
CA ARG A 32 11.40 -18.24 12.87
C ARG A 32 11.08 -17.69 11.49
N GLN A 33 10.90 -18.55 10.49
CA GLN A 33 10.59 -18.12 9.13
C GLN A 33 9.27 -17.35 9.06
N ARG A 34 8.25 -17.79 9.81
CA ARG A 34 6.98 -17.08 9.89
C ARG A 34 7.13 -15.71 10.55
N GLU A 35 7.90 -15.63 11.63
CA GLU A 35 8.14 -14.37 12.33
C GLU A 35 8.97 -13.40 11.49
N GLU A 36 10.00 -13.87 10.78
CA GLU A 36 10.79 -13.07 9.83
C GLU A 36 9.92 -12.52 8.69
N SER A 37 9.03 -13.36 8.13
CA SER A 37 8.09 -12.94 7.09
C SER A 37 7.15 -11.85 7.61
N ARG A 38 6.58 -12.06 8.80
CA ARG A 38 5.68 -11.10 9.46
C ARG A 38 6.39 -9.78 9.77
N GLN A 39 7.64 -9.83 10.23
CA GLN A 39 8.44 -8.63 10.47
C GLN A 39 8.75 -7.88 9.18
N GLY A 40 9.06 -8.60 8.09
CA GLY A 40 9.27 -8.01 6.77
C GLY A 40 8.01 -7.32 6.22
N GLU A 41 6.84 -7.94 6.37
CA GLU A 41 5.55 -7.36 5.99
C GLU A 41 5.24 -6.10 6.81
N LEU A 42 5.45 -6.14 8.14
CA LEU A 42 5.25 -5.00 9.02
C LEU A 42 6.18 -3.83 8.66
N ALA A 43 7.46 -4.11 8.43
CA ALA A 43 8.43 -3.09 8.05
C ALA A 43 8.07 -2.46 6.69
N THR A 44 7.65 -3.27 5.72
CA THR A 44 7.18 -2.79 4.41
C THR A 44 5.94 -1.91 4.57
N SER A 45 4.98 -2.34 5.38
CA SER A 45 3.76 -1.59 5.65
C SER A 45 4.07 -0.24 6.31
N GLN A 46 4.93 -0.23 7.35
CA GLN A 46 5.33 1.00 8.04
C GLN A 46 6.03 1.97 7.09
N TYR A 47 6.94 1.46 6.25
CA TYR A 47 7.62 2.27 5.25
C TYR A 47 6.64 2.93 4.26
N GLN A 48 5.65 2.18 3.78
CA GLN A 48 4.63 2.76 2.89
C GLN A 48 3.73 3.78 3.60
N ASP A 49 3.41 3.59 4.89
CA ASP A 49 2.68 4.59 5.68
C ASP A 49 3.50 5.88 5.85
N GLU A 50 4.80 5.77 6.09
CA GLU A 50 5.70 6.93 6.16
C GLU A 50 5.75 7.68 4.82
N LEU A 51 5.84 6.96 3.70
CA LEU A 51 5.79 7.54 2.36
C LEU A 51 4.47 8.27 2.10
N LEU A 52 3.34 7.68 2.47
CA LEU A 52 2.02 8.30 2.35
C LEU A 52 1.93 9.59 3.16
N VAL A 53 2.34 9.56 4.43
CA VAL A 53 2.32 10.75 5.32
C VAL A 53 3.24 11.84 4.79
N ALA A 54 4.45 11.47 4.34
CA ALA A 54 5.41 12.40 3.75
C ALA A 54 4.84 13.07 2.48
N TYR A 55 4.20 12.28 1.61
CA TYR A 55 3.55 12.79 0.41
C TYR A 55 2.42 13.78 0.74
N ILE A 56 1.51 13.42 1.65
CA ILE A 56 0.40 14.30 2.07
C ILE A 56 0.94 15.61 2.64
N LYS A 57 1.97 15.54 3.49
CA LYS A 57 2.62 16.72 4.08
C LYS A 57 3.26 17.62 3.02
N ASP A 58 3.93 17.04 2.03
CA ASP A 58 4.53 17.80 0.93
C ASP A 58 3.46 18.47 0.07
N MET A 59 2.40 17.75 -0.31
CA MET A 59 1.31 18.31 -1.11
C MET A 59 0.54 19.39 -0.35
N ALA A 60 0.31 19.22 0.96
CA ALA A 60 -0.32 20.25 1.80
C ALA A 60 0.48 21.57 1.78
N LYS A 61 1.82 21.50 1.85
CA LYS A 61 2.67 22.69 1.71
C LYS A 61 2.58 23.33 0.32
N TYR A 62 2.48 22.52 -0.73
CA TYR A 62 2.31 23.08 -2.08
C TYR A 62 0.93 23.72 -2.25
N LEU A 63 -0.12 23.12 -1.70
CA LEU A 63 -1.44 23.73 -1.66
C LEU A 63 -1.43 25.07 -0.92
N GLU A 64 -0.81 25.15 0.26
CA GLU A 64 -0.68 26.39 1.01
C GLU A 64 0.03 27.48 0.18
N LYS A 65 1.17 27.15 -0.43
CA LYS A 65 1.92 28.08 -1.30
C LYS A 65 1.19 28.46 -2.57
N GLY A 66 0.36 27.56 -3.10
CA GLY A 66 -0.40 27.72 -4.34
C GLY A 66 -1.81 28.26 -4.14
N ASN A 67 -2.11 28.84 -2.97
CA ASN A 67 -3.44 29.36 -2.61
C ASN A 67 -4.58 28.32 -2.82
N GLY A 68 -4.30 27.08 -2.42
CA GLY A 68 -5.20 25.93 -2.56
C GLY A 68 -5.18 25.27 -3.94
N SER A 69 -4.17 25.51 -4.77
CA SER A 69 -4.03 24.87 -6.10
C SER A 69 -2.60 24.41 -6.37
N LEU A 70 -2.44 23.11 -6.65
CA LEU A 70 -1.21 22.50 -7.14
C LEU A 70 -0.89 22.89 -8.59
N THR A 71 -1.88 23.43 -9.31
CA THR A 71 -1.79 23.86 -10.70
C THR A 71 -1.70 25.38 -10.85
N SER A 72 -1.47 26.10 -9.75
CA SER A 72 -1.35 27.57 -9.72
C SER A 72 -0.24 28.13 -10.61
N ASN A 73 0.80 27.34 -10.91
CA ASN A 73 1.81 27.64 -11.92
C ASN A 73 2.43 26.35 -12.48
N ASN A 74 3.10 26.46 -13.63
CA ASN A 74 3.66 25.32 -14.35
C ASN A 74 4.70 24.53 -13.54
N VAL A 75 5.59 25.21 -12.82
CA VAL A 75 6.64 24.55 -12.02
C VAL A 75 6.02 23.72 -10.90
N MET A 76 5.05 24.29 -10.18
CA MET A 76 4.33 23.57 -9.12
C MET A 76 3.52 22.40 -9.69
N ALA A 77 2.82 22.60 -10.81
CA ALA A 77 2.05 21.55 -11.48
C ALA A 77 2.96 20.37 -11.89
N THR A 78 4.12 20.67 -12.46
CA THR A 78 5.12 19.68 -12.88
C THR A 78 5.65 18.89 -11.68
N VAL A 79 6.02 19.58 -10.60
CA VAL A 79 6.55 18.92 -9.39
C VAL A 79 5.47 18.07 -8.71
N ALA A 80 4.25 18.58 -8.60
CA ALA A 80 3.12 17.84 -8.07
C ALA A 80 2.86 16.58 -8.90
N ARG A 81 2.74 16.71 -10.23
CA ARG A 81 2.55 15.58 -11.16
C ARG A 81 3.63 14.51 -10.97
N VAL A 82 4.91 14.90 -11.02
CA VAL A 82 6.03 13.95 -10.89
C VAL A 82 6.00 13.23 -9.54
N LYS A 83 5.74 13.95 -8.45
CA LYS A 83 5.64 13.35 -7.11
C LYS A 83 4.45 12.40 -7.02
N THR A 84 3.29 12.77 -7.54
CA THR A 84 2.08 11.94 -7.56
C THR A 84 2.28 10.66 -8.38
N LEU A 85 2.87 10.75 -9.57
CA LEU A 85 3.15 9.57 -10.39
C LEU A 85 4.22 8.67 -9.78
N ASN A 86 5.19 9.23 -9.04
CA ASN A 86 6.22 8.44 -8.37
C ASN A 86 5.68 7.71 -7.14
N ILE A 87 4.80 8.37 -6.37
CA ILE A 87 4.25 7.76 -5.16
C ILE A 87 3.26 6.64 -5.50
N PHE A 88 2.47 6.78 -6.57
CA PHE A 88 1.56 5.71 -7.02
C PHE A 88 2.27 4.39 -7.36
N ARG A 89 3.51 4.47 -7.83
CA ARG A 89 4.34 3.29 -8.15
C ARG A 89 4.98 2.62 -6.93
N GLN A 90 5.04 3.31 -5.79
CA GLN A 90 5.70 2.83 -4.57
C GLN A 90 4.74 2.32 -3.52
N LEU A 91 3.51 2.83 -3.53
CA LEU A 91 2.48 2.47 -2.56
C LEU A 91 1.61 1.33 -3.08
N ASP A 92 1.09 0.54 -2.14
CA ASP A 92 0.06 -0.42 -2.44
C ASP A 92 -1.27 0.23 -2.88
N PRO A 93 -2.20 -0.56 -3.43
CA PRO A 93 -3.48 -0.05 -3.92
C PRO A 93 -4.31 0.68 -2.86
N GLN A 94 -4.33 0.21 -1.61
CA GLN A 94 -5.14 0.82 -0.55
C GLN A 94 -4.63 2.21 -0.16
N ARG A 95 -3.30 2.41 -0.17
CA ARG A 95 -2.68 3.71 0.09
C ARG A 95 -2.82 4.65 -1.10
N ASN A 96 -2.81 4.13 -2.32
CA ASN A 96 -3.12 4.91 -3.53
C ASN A 96 -4.55 5.47 -3.51
N VAL A 97 -5.54 4.69 -3.05
CA VAL A 97 -6.91 5.18 -2.83
C VAL A 97 -6.91 6.40 -1.91
N ARG A 98 -6.13 6.38 -0.82
CA ARG A 98 -6.03 7.51 0.11
C ARG A 98 -5.43 8.76 -0.53
N ILE A 99 -4.44 8.60 -1.40
CA ILE A 99 -3.87 9.72 -2.17
C ILE A 99 -4.88 10.31 -3.13
N ILE A 100 -5.55 9.47 -3.92
CA ILE A 100 -6.55 9.92 -4.90
C ILE A 100 -7.67 10.69 -4.17
N ARG A 101 -8.12 10.16 -3.04
CA ARG A 101 -9.12 10.83 -2.21
C ARG A 101 -8.64 12.17 -1.67
N PHE A 102 -7.43 12.23 -1.12
CA PHE A 102 -6.86 13.50 -0.65
C PHE A 102 -6.82 14.54 -1.78
N LEU A 103 -6.33 14.18 -2.95
CA LEU A 103 -6.25 15.08 -4.11
C LEU A 103 -7.65 15.52 -4.58
N TYR A 104 -8.61 14.61 -4.61
CA TYR A 104 -10.00 14.91 -4.94
C TYR A 104 -10.65 15.86 -3.92
N GLU A 105 -10.53 15.57 -2.62
CA GLU A 105 -11.10 16.41 -1.55
C GLU A 105 -10.43 17.78 -1.48
N ALA A 106 -9.17 17.89 -1.88
CA ALA A 106 -8.48 19.16 -2.07
C ALA A 106 -8.88 19.90 -3.37
N GLY A 107 -9.78 19.35 -4.18
CA GLY A 107 -10.22 19.92 -5.46
C GLY A 107 -9.17 19.84 -6.57
N GLN A 108 -8.14 19.02 -6.42
CA GLN A 108 -7.04 18.90 -7.38
C GLN A 108 -7.34 17.89 -8.48
N LEU A 109 -8.34 17.01 -8.30
CA LEU A 109 -8.80 16.08 -9.34
C LEU A 109 -10.18 16.45 -9.88
N THR A 110 -10.63 17.67 -9.64
CA THR A 110 -11.91 18.16 -10.17
C THR A 110 -11.62 19.37 -11.03
N LYS A 111 -11.93 19.25 -12.32
CA LYS A 111 -11.79 20.37 -13.26
C LYS A 111 -12.87 21.41 -12.97
N THR A 112 -12.47 22.66 -12.79
CA THR A 112 -13.41 23.80 -12.72
C THR A 112 -13.03 24.85 -13.76
N GLN A 113 -13.91 25.82 -14.01
CA GLN A 113 -13.63 26.92 -14.94
C GLN A 113 -12.43 27.76 -14.48
N GLU A 114 -12.19 27.83 -13.17
CA GLU A 114 -11.15 28.67 -12.56
C GLU A 114 -9.85 27.90 -12.27
N ARG A 115 -9.92 26.57 -12.15
CA ARG A 115 -8.79 25.74 -11.72
C ARG A 115 -8.68 24.47 -12.56
N PRO A 116 -7.59 24.30 -13.32
CA PRO A 116 -7.34 23.04 -14.00
C PRO A 116 -7.01 21.96 -12.97
N SER A 117 -7.49 20.74 -13.22
CA SER A 117 -7.12 19.57 -12.44
C SER A 117 -5.63 19.26 -12.60
N LEU A 118 -5.04 18.69 -11.55
CA LEU A 118 -3.71 18.10 -11.59
C LEU A 118 -3.69 17.00 -12.65
N ASP A 119 -2.77 17.12 -13.60
CA ASP A 119 -2.53 16.08 -14.57
C ASP A 119 -1.89 14.86 -13.90
N ILE A 120 -2.61 13.75 -13.90
CA ILE A 120 -2.15 12.43 -13.45
C ILE A 120 -2.23 11.40 -14.59
N SER A 121 -2.24 11.86 -15.84
CA SER A 121 -2.07 11.02 -17.01
C SER A 121 -0.86 10.11 -16.84
N THR A 122 -0.90 8.92 -17.44
CA THR A 122 0.13 7.88 -17.34
C THR A 122 0.25 7.22 -15.97
N ALA A 123 -0.62 7.54 -15.02
CA ALA A 123 -0.69 6.78 -13.77
C ALA A 123 -1.07 5.32 -14.08
N GLU A 124 -0.34 4.38 -13.46
CA GLU A 124 -0.69 2.97 -13.45
C GLU A 124 -1.29 2.63 -12.10
N LEU A 125 -2.59 2.36 -12.10
CA LEU A 125 -3.37 2.10 -10.90
C LEU A 125 -4.01 0.72 -10.99
N ARG A 126 -3.50 -0.22 -10.19
CA ARG A 126 -3.93 -1.62 -10.17
C ARG A 126 -4.61 -1.94 -8.85
N ASP A 127 -5.63 -2.79 -8.89
CA ASP A 127 -6.33 -3.34 -7.72
C ASP A 127 -6.90 -2.25 -6.78
N ILE A 128 -7.28 -1.11 -7.35
CA ILE A 128 -7.83 0.03 -6.61
C ILE A 128 -9.29 -0.24 -6.24
N ASP A 129 -9.59 -0.23 -4.94
CA ASP A 129 -10.95 -0.39 -4.44
C ASP A 129 -11.43 0.87 -3.71
N PHE A 130 -12.34 1.61 -4.34
CA PHE A 130 -12.97 2.78 -3.73
C PHE A 130 -14.16 2.43 -2.82
N ARG A 131 -14.65 1.18 -2.81
CA ARG A 131 -15.83 0.77 -2.04
C ARG A 131 -15.58 0.87 -0.54
N ASP A 132 -14.39 0.46 -0.09
CA ASP A 132 -14.00 0.50 1.33
C ASP A 132 -13.57 1.90 1.80
N SER A 133 -13.40 2.85 0.88
CA SER A 133 -13.19 4.25 1.25
C SER A 133 -14.48 4.91 1.77
N ALA A 134 -15.63 4.24 1.70
CA ALA A 134 -16.97 4.78 1.95
C ALA A 134 -17.33 5.13 3.41
N ILE A 135 -16.37 5.36 4.32
CA ILE A 135 -16.66 5.88 5.68
C ILE A 135 -17.39 7.24 5.62
N ASN A 136 -17.40 7.93 4.47
CA ASN A 136 -18.43 8.91 4.16
C ASN A 136 -19.02 8.59 2.79
N LYS A 137 -20.37 8.57 2.70
CA LYS A 137 -21.17 8.45 1.47
C LYS A 137 -20.97 9.62 0.47
N LYS A 138 -19.81 10.25 0.45
CA LYS A 138 -19.45 11.28 -0.52
C LYS A 138 -19.03 10.58 -1.80
N LYS A 139 -19.90 10.65 -2.80
CA LYS A 139 -19.62 10.20 -4.15
C LYS A 139 -18.41 10.95 -4.72
N LEU A 140 -17.57 10.28 -5.51
CA LEU A 140 -16.46 10.90 -6.24
C LEU A 140 -16.98 11.52 -7.55
N ASN A 141 -17.93 12.45 -7.44
CA ASN A 141 -18.55 13.08 -8.61
C ASN A 141 -17.53 14.02 -9.29
N ASN A 142 -17.52 14.02 -10.62
CA ASN A 142 -16.68 14.92 -11.43
C ASN A 142 -15.17 14.75 -11.17
N ILE A 143 -14.74 13.52 -10.89
CA ILE A 143 -13.31 13.20 -10.83
C ILE A 143 -12.74 13.13 -12.25
N THR A 144 -11.61 13.81 -12.48
CA THR A 144 -10.91 13.84 -13.77
C THR A 144 -9.74 12.85 -13.74
N LEU A 145 -9.90 11.71 -14.42
CA LEU A 145 -8.92 10.62 -14.52
C LEU A 145 -8.54 10.35 -15.98
N THR A 146 -8.04 11.36 -16.69
CA THR A 146 -7.71 11.27 -18.12
C THR A 146 -6.40 10.52 -18.38
N ASP A 147 -6.39 9.65 -19.39
CA ASP A 147 -5.21 8.88 -19.83
C ASP A 147 -4.53 8.05 -18.72
N ILE A 148 -5.35 7.45 -17.85
CA ILE A 148 -4.90 6.57 -16.76
C ILE A 148 -5.12 5.11 -17.12
N PHE A 149 -4.14 4.25 -16.78
CA PHE A 149 -4.30 2.81 -16.87
C PHE A 149 -4.89 2.26 -15.57
N LEU A 150 -6.12 1.74 -15.66
CA LEU A 150 -6.85 1.11 -14.56
C LEU A 150 -7.00 -0.38 -14.83
N SER A 151 -6.56 -1.23 -13.90
CA SER A 151 -6.80 -2.68 -13.93
C SER A 151 -7.34 -3.18 -12.60
N ASN A 152 -8.36 -4.03 -12.61
CA ASN A 152 -9.02 -4.55 -11.40
C ASN A 152 -9.51 -3.43 -10.46
N ALA A 153 -10.02 -2.33 -11.01
CA ALA A 153 -10.52 -1.20 -10.24
C ALA A 153 -12.02 -1.34 -9.92
N SER A 154 -12.41 -1.04 -8.69
CA SER A 154 -13.81 -0.99 -8.24
C SER A 154 -14.20 0.42 -7.81
N PHE A 155 -15.33 0.90 -8.33
CA PHE A 155 -15.85 2.24 -8.12
C PHE A 155 -17.26 2.22 -7.50
N ILE A 156 -17.63 3.28 -6.78
CA ILE A 156 -18.98 3.47 -6.21
C ILE A 156 -19.60 4.75 -6.74
N GLU A 157 -20.75 4.63 -7.42
CA GLU A 157 -21.60 5.74 -7.89
C GLU A 157 -20.81 6.96 -8.43
N ILE A 158 -20.07 6.78 -9.53
CA ILE A 158 -19.25 7.83 -10.15
C ILE A 158 -19.92 8.31 -11.44
N GLU A 159 -20.06 9.63 -11.56
CA GLU A 159 -20.22 10.30 -12.86
C GLU A 159 -18.84 10.65 -13.40
N MET A 160 -18.43 9.96 -14.46
CA MET A 160 -17.19 10.22 -15.18
C MET A 160 -17.51 11.03 -16.44
N GLU A 161 -16.83 12.17 -16.62
CA GLU A 161 -16.69 12.76 -17.95
C GLU A 161 -15.55 12.03 -18.66
N MET A 162 -15.90 11.20 -19.65
CA MET A 162 -14.94 10.58 -20.57
C MET A 162 -14.59 11.54 -21.71
#